data_AF-A0A726XMU2-F1
#
_entry.id   AF-A0A726XMU2-F1
#
_cell.length_a   1.000
_cell.length_b   1.000
_cell.length_c   1.000
_cell.angle_alpha   90.00
_cell.angle_beta   90.00
_cell.angle_gamma   90.00
#
_symmetry.space_group_name_H-M   'P 1'
#
loop_
_entity.id
_entity.type
_entity.pdbx_description
1 polymer ?
#
loop_
_entity_poly.entity_id
_entity_poly.type
_entity_poly.pdbx_seq_one_letter_code
_entity_poly.pdbx_strand_id
1 'polypeptide(L)' 'MAGRLHVVSKTEKQFLDDAVFAAEQANGKRLSGPEKKEVLRVAREQLLGQREAEAAKQARAEERQAAEFTWSKPKPFRR' A
#
# COMPACT_ATOMS: atom_id res chain seq x y z
N MET A 1 -10.60 -4.92 15.41
CA MET A 1 -10.36 -6.31 14.98
C MET A 1 -9.75 -6.26 13.59
N ALA A 2 -8.43 -6.41 13.46
CA ALA A 2 -7.77 -6.48 12.16
C ALA A 2 -8.21 -7.76 11.46
N GLY A 3 -9.17 -7.66 10.54
CA GLY A 3 -9.65 -8.78 9.74
C GLY A 3 -8.51 -9.37 8.92
N ARG A 4 -8.59 -10.68 8.63
CA ARG A 4 -7.67 -11.33 7.70
C ARG A 4 -7.77 -10.62 6.34
N LEU A 5 -6.67 -10.07 5.83
CA LEU A 5 -6.59 -9.57 4.45
C LEU A 5 -7.03 -10.71 3.51
N HIS A 6 -8.22 -10.59 2.93
CA HIS A 6 -8.80 -11.63 2.07
C HIS A 6 -8.05 -11.78 0.75
N VAL A 7 -7.44 -10.69 0.27
CA VAL A 7 -6.66 -10.64 -0.95
C VAL A 7 -5.34 -9.92 -0.64
N VAL A 8 -4.24 -10.66 -0.81
CA VAL A 8 -2.86 -10.17 -0.65
C VAL A 8 -2.21 -10.32 -2.02
N SER A 9 -1.76 -9.21 -2.61
CA SER A 9 -1.03 -9.21 -3.86
C SER A 9 0.36 -9.87 -3.69
N LYS A 10 1.03 -10.16 -4.81
CA LYS A 10 2.35 -10.79 -4.77
C LYS A 10 3.40 -9.93 -4.04
N THR A 11 3.36 -8.62 -4.23
CA THR A 11 4.27 -7.65 -3.58
C THR A 11 4.00 -7.57 -2.08
N GLU A 12 2.73 -7.51 -1.69
CA GLU A 12 2.32 -7.51 -0.29
C GLU A 12 2.68 -8.81 0.42
N LYS A 13 2.60 -9.95 -0.28
CA LYS A 13 3.05 -11.23 0.26
C LYS A 13 4.56 -11.21 0.51
N GLN A 14 5.34 -10.72 -0.45
CA GLN A 14 6.79 -10.57 -0.30
C GLN A 14 7.13 -9.69 0.90
N PHE A 15 6.43 -8.57 1.09
CA PHE A 15 6.60 -7.70 2.26
C PHE A 15 6.38 -8.43 3.59
N LEU A 16 5.34 -9.27 3.68
CA LEU A 16 5.08 -10.06 4.90
C LEU A 16 6.17 -11.12 5.14
N ASP A 17 6.63 -11.78 4.08
CA ASP A 17 7.71 -12.77 4.15
C ASP A 17 9.05 -12.11 4.55
N ASP A 18 9.35 -10.93 3.98
CA ASP A 18 10.53 -10.13 4.31
C ASP A 18 10.50 -9.62 5.75
N ALA A 19 9.34 -9.21 6.26
CA ALA A 19 9.17 -8.79 7.65
C ALA A 19 9.47 -9.93 8.64
N VAL A 20 9.02 -11.15 8.33
CA VAL A 20 9.36 -12.34 9.10
C VAL A 20 10.85 -12.63 9.01
N PHE A 21 11.44 -12.57 7.82
CA PHE A 21 12.87 -12.81 7.63
C PHE A 21 13.73 -11.79 8.40
N ALA A 22 13.41 -10.51 8.32
CA ALA A 22 14.11 -9.46 9.05
C ALA A 22 14.01 -9.66 10.57
N ALA A 23 12.85 -10.09 11.06
CA ALA A 23 12.67 -10.41 12.48
C ALA A 23 13.45 -11.66 12.90
N GLU A 24 13.53 -12.70 12.06
CA GLU A 24 14.38 -13.88 12.30
C GLU A 24 15.88 -13.51 12.32
N GLN A 25 16.31 -12.64 11.41
CA GLN A 25 17.69 -12.12 11.38
C GLN A 25 18.02 -11.31 12.63
N ALA A 26 17.12 -10.41 13.05
CA ALA A 26 17.31 -9.58 14.24
C ALA A 26 17.38 -10.42 15.53
N ASN A 27 16.60 -11.49 15.60
CA ASN A 27 16.57 -12.39 16.75
C ASN A 27 17.71 -13.44 16.71
N GLY A 28 18.39 -13.59 15.57
CA GLY A 28 19.46 -14.57 15.35
C GLY A 28 19.00 -16.03 15.35
N LYS A 29 17.68 -16.27 15.35
CA LYS A 29 17.05 -17.60 15.40
C LYS A 29 15.73 -17.58 14.66
N ARG A 30 15.24 -18.76 14.27
CA ARG A 30 13.89 -18.92 13.72
C ARG A 30 12.84 -18.52 14.76
N LEU A 31 11.84 -17.78 14.32
CA LEU A 31 10.75 -17.35 15.19
C LEU A 31 9.85 -18.54 15.54
N SER A 32 9.42 -18.58 16.80
CA SER A 32 8.38 -19.48 17.24
C SER A 32 7.03 -19.09 16.64
N GLY A 33 6.07 -20.03 16.61
CA GLY A 33 4.72 -19.78 16.09
C GLY A 33 4.05 -18.52 16.66
N PRO A 34 4.09 -18.27 17.99
CA PRO A 34 3.54 -17.05 18.59
C PRO A 34 4.27 -15.78 18.17
N GLU A 35 5.60 -15.77 18.17
CA GLU A 35 6.41 -14.61 17.77
C GLU A 35 6.15 -14.25 16.30
N LYS A 36 6.10 -15.27 15.43
CA LYS A 36 5.77 -15.08 14.01
C LYS A 36 4.37 -14.50 13.80
N LYS A 37 3.38 -14.91 14.62
CA LYS A 37 2.03 -14.33 14.57
C LYS A 37 2.04 -12.85 14.93
N GLU A 38 2.85 -12.45 15.90
CA GLU A 38 2.95 -11.06 16.32
C GLU A 38 3.61 -10.19 15.26
N VAL A 39 4.74 -10.64 14.68
CA VAL A 39 5.39 -9.96 13.55
C VAL A 39 4.42 -9.79 12.38
N LEU A 40 3.69 -10.85 12.01
CA LEU A 40 2.69 -10.79 10.93
C LEU A 40 1.50 -9.90 11.27
N ARG A 41 1.13 -9.75 12.54
CA ARG A 41 0.06 -8.84 12.98
C ARG A 41 0.47 -7.39 12.71
N VAL A 42 1.64 -7.01 13.20
CA VAL A 42 2.19 -5.66 13.02
C VAL A 42 2.40 -5.35 11.53
N ALA A 43 3.00 -6.27 10.77
CA ALA A 43 3.24 -6.08 9.34
C ALA A 43 1.93 -5.90 8.54
N ARG A 44 0.85 -6.60 8.92
CA ARG A 44 -0.46 -6.41 8.30
C ARG A 44 -1.10 -5.07 8.65
N GLU A 45 -0.95 -4.60 9.89
CA GLU A 45 -1.41 -3.27 10.29
C GLU A 45 -0.70 -2.17 9.48
N GLN A 46 0.61 -2.30 9.26
CA GLN A 46 1.38 -1.39 8.39
C GLN A 46 0.88 -1.42 6.95
N LEU A 47 0.60 -2.60 6.41
CA LEU A 47 0.12 -2.78 5.04
C LEU A 47 -1.25 -2.14 4.84
N LEU A 48 -2.16 -2.28 5.81
CA LEU A 48 -3.45 -1.59 5.78
C LEU A 48 -3.26 -0.07 5.75
N GLY A 49 -2.37 0.48 6.59
CA GLY A 49 -2.06 1.90 6.57
C GLY A 49 -1.45 2.37 5.25
N GLN A 50 -0.62 1.56 4.60
CA GLN A 50 -0.08 1.85 3.27
C GLN A 50 -1.19 1.91 2.21
N ARG A 51 -2.12 0.94 2.22
CA ARG A 51 -3.27 0.95 1.29
C ARG A 51 -4.14 2.19 1.45
N GLU A 52 -4.44 2.57 2.67
CA GLU A 52 -5.23 3.78 2.95
C GLU A 52 -4.51 5.04 2.47
N ALA A 53 -3.19 5.11 2.70
CA ALA A 53 -2.37 6.23 2.23
C ALA A 53 -2.28 6.28 0.70
N GLU A 54 -2.15 5.13 0.03
CA GLU A 54 -2.16 5.03 -1.43
C GLU A 54 -3.53 5.42 -2.01
N ALA A 55 -4.62 4.94 -1.44
CA ALA A 55 -5.97 5.33 -1.85
C ALA A 55 -6.18 6.85 -1.73
N ALA A 56 -5.73 7.46 -0.62
CA ALA A 56 -5.80 8.90 -0.45
C ALA A 56 -4.93 9.67 -1.46
N LYS A 57 -3.75 9.14 -1.83
CA LYS A 57 -2.91 9.73 -2.88
C LYS A 57 -3.57 9.66 -4.25
N GLN A 58 -4.20 8.53 -4.58
CA GLN A 58 -4.92 8.35 -5.83
C GLN A 58 -6.10 9.31 -5.93
N ALA A 59 -6.93 9.42 -4.89
CA ALA A 59 -8.04 10.37 -4.85
C ALA A 59 -7.56 11.82 -5.09
N ARG A 60 -6.47 12.24 -4.44
CA ARG A 60 -5.86 13.56 -4.67
C ARG A 60 -5.32 13.74 -6.08
N ALA A 61 -4.82 12.67 -6.71
CA ALA A 61 -4.32 12.73 -8.08
C ALA A 61 -5.46 12.88 -9.08
N GLU A 62 -6.57 12.16 -8.88
CA GLU A 62 -7.80 12.29 -9.66
C GLU A 62 -8.38 13.71 -9.58
N GLU A 63 -8.41 14.31 -8.38
CA GLU A 63 -8.83 15.71 -8.18
C GLU A 63 -7.95 16.70 -8.96
N ARG A 64 -6.63 16.50 -8.99
CA ARG A 64 -5.72 17.34 -9.79
C ARG A 64 -5.96 17.19 -11.29
N GLN A 65 -6.09 15.95 -11.76
CA GLN A 65 -6.37 15.67 -13.18
C GLN A 65 -7.69 16.30 -13.63
N ALA A 66 -8.72 16.27 -12.78
CA ALA A 66 -9.99 16.94 -13.04
C ALA A 66 -9.87 18.47 -13.07
N ALA A 67 -9.00 19.06 -12.24
CA ALA A 67 -8.76 20.50 -12.22
C ALA A 67 -7.93 21.01 -13.42
N GLU A 68 -7.02 20.19 -13.94
CA GLU A 68 -6.14 20.55 -15.07
C GLU A 68 -6.85 20.45 -16.43
N PHE A 69 -7.90 19.65 -16.54
CA PHE A 69 -8.69 19.55 -17.78
C PHE A 69 -9.65 20.73 -17.96
N THR A 70 -9.15 21.84 -18.51
CA THR A 70 -9.99 22.93 -19.01
C THR A 70 -10.11 22.84 -20.53
N TRP A 71 -11.30 22.49 -21.04
CA TRP A 71 -11.58 22.55 -22.49
C TRP A 71 -11.59 24.00 -22.97
N SER A 72 -10.57 24.41 -23.71
CA SER A 72 -10.55 25.72 -24.39
C SER A 72 -11.13 25.61 -25.79
N LYS A 73 -12.09 26.48 -26.14
CA LYS A 73 -12.63 26.54 -27.50
C LYS A 73 -11.50 26.88 -28.49
N PRO A 74 -11.28 26.09 -29.55
CA PRO A 74 -10.23 26.36 -30.52
C PRO A 74 -10.46 27.72 -31.18
N LYS A 75 -9.39 28.53 -31.30
CA LYS A 75 -9.46 29.81 -32.00
C LYS A 75 -9.72 29.56 -33.49
N PRO A 76 -10.70 30.24 -34.11
CA PRO A 76 -10.95 30.11 -35.54
C PRO A 76 -9.75 30.67 -36.32
N PHE A 77 -9.45 30.05 -37.46
CA PHE A 77 -8.48 30.60 -38.42
C PHE A 77 -8.95 31.98 -38.88
N ARG A 78 -8.09 33.00 -38.74
CA ARG A 78 -8.31 34.30 -39.36
C ARG A 78 -7.97 34.18 -40.84
N ARG A 79 -8.90 34.59 -41.71
CA ARG A 79 -8.71 34.70 -43.15
C ARG A 79 -7.99 36.01 -43.48
#